data_AF-A0A438C709-F1
#
_entry.id   AF-A0A438C709-F1
#
_cell.length_a   1.000
_cell.length_b   1.000
_cell.length_c   1.000
_cell.angle_alpha   90.00
_cell.angle_beta   90.00
_cell.angle_gamma   90.00
#
_symmetry.space_group_name_H-M   'P 1'
#
loop_
_entity.id
_entity.type
_entity.pdbx_description
1 polymer ?
#
loop_
_entity_poly.entity_id
_entity_poly.type
_entity_poly.pdbx_seq_one_letter_code
_entity_poly.pdbx_strand_id
1 'polypeptide(L)'
;MQASDVRPLPVLEETLNYLLNLLDATEHPFEVVHDFVFDRTRSIRQDLSMQNIINDQTIHMFEEMVKFHIISHHKLHSCSSKPSFSSVHYLNMEQLKKCLISLYALYKENRNSNSIYKNEPEFYSFHVLLHLGSNNQPLGESLSLWLGRVPSLILKSKEMCFARRLLRLFRMGNYKRFLCTTATEASYLQYYIIEPYINEVRALALSCVNYCGYKLHPYPIAHLSKLLMMKELDVESFCNACGLETSTDERGNKFLSTKQTNFHYPKEVFPSYCLLGLEHF
;
A
#
# COMPACT_ATOMS: atom_id res chain seq x y z
N MET A 1 24.80 13.78 26.41
CA MET A 1 23.36 13.62 26.67
C MET A 1 23.16 13.50 28.16
N GLN A 2 22.46 14.46 28.74
CA GLN A 2 21.93 14.40 30.09
C GLN A 2 20.59 13.65 30.07
N ALA A 3 20.15 13.11 31.21
CA ALA A 3 18.86 12.42 31.31
C ALA A 3 17.67 13.34 30.98
N SER A 4 17.83 14.66 31.13
CA SER A 4 16.86 15.68 30.73
C SER A 4 16.72 15.85 29.21
N ASP A 5 17.66 15.34 28.41
CA ASP A 5 17.66 15.50 26.95
C ASP A 5 16.77 14.46 26.24
N VAL A 6 16.22 13.49 26.99
CA VAL A 6 15.37 12.40 26.46
C VAL A 6 14.01 12.40 27.15
N ARG A 7 12.94 12.40 26.35
CA ARG A 7 11.58 12.37 26.89
C ARG A 7 11.27 11.00 27.51
N PRO A 8 10.67 10.94 28.71
CA PRO A 8 10.24 9.67 29.31
C PRO A 8 9.04 9.08 28.56
N LEU A 9 8.83 7.76 28.70
CA LEU A 9 7.80 7.00 27.97
C LEU A 9 6.39 7.64 28.01
N PRO A 10 5.84 8.08 29.16
CA PRO A 10 4.49 8.66 29.18
C PRO A 10 4.38 9.93 28.33
N VAL A 11 5.42 10.76 28.34
CA VAL A 11 5.48 12.00 27.55
C VAL A 11 5.61 11.67 26.05
N LEU A 12 6.36 10.63 25.70
CA LEU A 12 6.47 10.18 24.30
C LEU A 12 5.12 9.67 23.77
N GLU A 13 4.37 8.92 24.57
CA GLU A 13 3.04 8.41 24.22
C GLU A 13 2.04 9.57 24.02
N GLU A 14 1.99 10.52 24.97
CA GLU A 14 1.14 11.71 24.86
C GLU A 14 1.51 12.56 23.63
N THR A 15 2.82 12.73 23.39
CA THR A 15 3.30 13.45 22.21
C THR A 15 2.88 12.74 20.92
N LEU A 16 3.00 11.41 20.85
CA LEU A 16 2.59 10.65 19.67
C LEU A 16 1.08 10.82 19.40
N ASN A 17 0.25 10.66 20.43
CA ASN A 17 -1.21 10.82 20.31
C ASN A 17 -1.59 12.23 19.83
N TYR A 18 -0.93 13.27 20.39
CA TYR A 18 -1.11 14.64 19.92
C TYR A 18 -0.75 14.80 18.44
N LEU A 19 0.40 14.26 18.01
CA LEU A 19 0.85 14.35 16.62
C LEU A 19 -0.09 13.64 15.64
N LEU A 20 -0.61 12.46 16.01
CA LEU A 20 -1.54 11.71 15.16
C LEU A 20 -2.87 12.43 14.99
N ASN A 21 -3.35 13.13 16.02
CA ASN A 21 -4.56 13.96 15.92
C ASN A 21 -4.41 15.15 14.96
N LEU A 22 -3.18 15.57 14.63
CA LEU A 22 -2.94 16.62 13.64
C LEU A 22 -3.23 16.16 12.20
N LEU A 23 -3.28 14.85 11.93
CA LEU A 23 -3.47 14.30 10.58
C LEU A 23 -4.85 14.59 9.98
N ASP A 24 -5.80 14.99 10.83
CA ASP A 24 -7.16 15.38 10.45
C ASP A 24 -7.34 16.92 10.44
N ALA A 25 -6.29 17.68 10.74
CA ALA A 25 -6.32 19.13 10.67
C ALA A 25 -6.49 19.59 9.22
N THR A 26 -7.46 20.49 8.99
CA THR A 26 -7.77 21.06 7.67
C THR A 26 -7.14 22.44 7.46
N GLU A 27 -6.50 22.99 8.49
CA GLU A 27 -5.89 24.32 8.50
C GLU A 27 -4.64 24.43 7.60
N HIS A 28 -4.01 23.29 7.30
CA HIS A 28 -2.78 23.21 6.52
C HIS A 28 -2.86 22.13 5.45
N PRO A 29 -2.13 22.28 4.32
CA PRO A 29 -1.98 21.20 3.35
C PRO A 29 -1.43 19.94 4.01
N PHE A 30 -1.93 18.77 3.61
CA PHE A 30 -1.55 17.50 4.23
C PHE A 30 -0.05 17.24 4.16
N GLU A 31 0.62 17.69 3.09
CA GLU A 31 2.06 17.53 2.90
C GLU A 31 2.87 18.23 4.00
N VAL A 32 2.41 19.42 4.42
CA VAL A 32 3.05 20.19 5.50
C VAL A 32 2.87 19.50 6.84
N VAL A 33 1.65 19.01 7.11
CA VAL A 33 1.35 18.24 8.32
C VAL A 33 2.15 16.94 8.35
N HIS A 34 2.20 16.22 7.22
CA HIS A 34 2.98 15.01 7.04
C HIS A 34 4.45 15.26 7.38
N ASP A 35 5.09 16.27 6.78
CA ASP A 35 6.53 16.50 6.98
C ASP A 35 6.85 16.80 8.45
N PHE A 36 5.97 17.54 9.14
CA PHE A 36 6.09 17.79 10.57
C PHE A 36 5.95 16.51 11.41
N VAL A 37 4.87 15.75 11.21
CA VAL A 37 4.61 14.51 11.97
C VAL A 37 5.67 13.45 11.65
N PHE A 38 6.12 13.36 10.40
CA PHE A 38 7.18 12.46 9.95
C PHE A 38 8.49 12.69 10.71
N ASP A 39 8.93 13.95 10.83
CA ASP A 39 10.15 14.27 11.57
C ASP A 39 9.99 14.02 13.08
N ARG A 40 8.85 14.40 13.66
CA ARG A 40 8.59 14.23 15.09
C ARG A 40 8.44 12.76 15.50
N THR A 41 7.80 11.93 14.69
CA THR A 41 7.71 10.47 14.93
C THR A 41 9.08 9.81 14.82
N ARG A 42 9.95 10.25 13.89
CA ARG A 42 11.34 9.81 13.84
C ARG A 42 12.10 10.15 15.14
N SER A 43 11.92 11.34 15.67
CA SER A 43 12.50 11.76 16.95
C SER A 43 11.97 10.92 18.12
N ILE A 44 10.67 10.61 18.17
CA ILE A 44 10.10 9.72 19.19
C ILE A 44 10.75 8.33 19.14
N ARG A 45 10.92 7.74 17.94
CA ARG A 45 11.60 6.44 17.80
C ARG A 45 13.04 6.47 18.28
N GLN A 46 13.75 7.57 18.04
CA GLN A 46 15.12 7.76 18.53
C GLN A 46 15.15 7.73 20.06
N ASP A 47 14.25 8.46 20.73
CA ASP A 47 14.17 8.48 22.19
C ASP A 47 13.83 7.10 22.77
N LEU A 48 12.89 6.37 22.16
CA LEU A 48 12.53 5.01 22.57
C LEU A 48 13.73 4.05 22.43
N SER A 49 14.47 4.15 21.32
CA SER A 49 15.66 3.34 21.08
C SER A 49 16.79 3.68 22.05
N MET A 50 17.01 4.96 22.34
CA MET A 50 18.05 5.40 23.29
C MET A 50 17.77 4.90 24.72
N GLN A 51 16.51 4.78 25.10
CA GLN A 51 16.10 4.28 26.41
C GLN A 51 16.01 2.74 26.49
N ASN A 52 16.11 2.02 25.36
CA ASN A 52 15.96 0.56 25.27
C ASN A 52 14.68 0.03 25.95
N ILE A 53 13.57 0.74 25.79
CA ILE A 53 12.28 0.37 26.41
C ILE A 53 11.62 -0.74 25.60
N ILE A 54 11.32 -1.85 26.25
CA ILE A 54 10.63 -3.00 25.65
C ILE A 54 9.42 -3.33 26.53
N ASN A 55 8.23 -2.96 26.06
CA ASN A 55 6.97 -3.27 26.72
C ASN A 55 5.79 -3.12 25.73
N ASP A 56 4.59 -3.49 26.18
CA ASP A 56 3.37 -3.45 25.36
C ASP A 56 3.01 -2.04 24.90
N GLN A 57 3.29 -1.01 25.72
CA GLN A 57 3.07 0.40 25.35
C GLN A 57 3.96 0.81 24.18
N THR A 58 5.24 0.45 24.21
CA THR A 58 6.20 0.76 23.14
C THR A 58 5.79 0.05 21.85
N ILE A 59 5.35 -1.21 21.94
CA ILE A 59 4.79 -1.95 20.80
C ILE A 59 3.62 -1.18 20.19
N HIS A 60 2.64 -0.77 21.01
CA HIS A 60 1.49 0.00 20.54
C HIS A 60 1.89 1.31 19.86
N MET A 61 2.86 2.05 20.40
CA MET A 61 3.36 3.26 19.77
C MET A 61 3.99 2.99 18.39
N PHE A 62 4.75 1.90 18.25
CA PHE A 62 5.30 1.49 16.94
C PHE A 62 4.21 1.05 15.96
N GLU A 63 3.17 0.36 16.43
CA GLU A 63 1.99 0.03 15.61
C GLU A 63 1.34 1.30 15.04
N GLU A 64 1.12 2.32 15.88
CA GLU A 64 0.55 3.61 15.45
C GLU A 64 1.45 4.38 14.48
N MET A 65 2.77 4.39 14.70
CA MET A 65 3.71 5.01 13.76
C MET A 65 3.75 4.30 12.40
N VAL A 66 3.63 2.96 12.37
CA VAL A 66 3.49 2.21 11.11
C VAL A 66 2.19 2.59 10.40
N LYS A 67 1.06 2.66 11.13
CA LYS A 67 -0.23 3.09 10.56
C LYS A 67 -0.15 4.49 9.96
N PHE A 68 0.46 5.43 10.69
CA PHE A 68 0.72 6.79 10.21
C PHE A 68 1.44 6.77 8.86
N HIS A 69 2.54 6.01 8.74
CA HIS A 69 3.31 5.97 7.50
C HIS A 69 2.51 5.35 6.34
N ILE A 70 1.70 4.32 6.59
CA ILE A 70 0.83 3.71 5.56
C ILE A 70 -0.24 4.69 5.09
N ILE A 71 -0.99 5.28 6.03
CA ILE A 71 -2.07 6.23 5.75
C ILE A 71 -1.51 7.47 5.04
N SER A 72 -0.37 7.98 5.51
CA SER A 72 0.27 9.14 4.90
C SER A 72 0.75 8.84 3.49
N HIS A 73 1.28 7.65 3.22
CA HIS A 73 1.68 7.28 1.87
C HIS A 73 0.50 7.34 0.89
N HIS A 74 -0.65 6.81 1.31
CA HIS A 74 -1.89 6.85 0.54
C HIS A 74 -2.42 8.27 0.33
N LYS A 75 -2.52 9.08 1.41
CA LYS A 75 -2.96 10.48 1.33
C LYS A 75 -2.04 11.32 0.44
N LEU A 76 -0.71 11.19 0.58
CA LEU A 76 0.26 11.88 -0.29
C LEU A 76 0.05 11.55 -1.76
N HIS A 77 -0.28 10.28 -2.09
CA HIS A 77 -0.51 9.86 -3.48
C HIS A 77 -1.79 10.49 -4.04
N SER A 78 -2.80 10.66 -3.21
CA SER A 78 -4.08 11.30 -3.59
C SER A 78 -3.96 12.81 -3.79
N CYS A 79 -3.04 13.47 -3.09
CA CYS A 79 -2.83 14.92 -3.20
C CYS A 79 -1.80 15.32 -4.28
N SER A 80 -0.92 14.40 -4.69
CA SER A 80 0.23 14.71 -5.54
C SER A 80 -0.09 14.71 -7.03
N SER A 81 -0.41 15.89 -7.57
CA SER A 81 -0.43 16.16 -9.02
C SER A 81 0.93 16.63 -9.57
N LYS A 82 2.01 16.58 -8.78
CA LYS A 82 3.33 17.15 -9.13
C LYS A 82 4.48 16.13 -9.02
N PRO A 83 5.43 16.12 -9.97
CA PRO A 83 6.57 15.20 -9.98
C PRO A 83 7.62 15.43 -8.88
N SER A 84 7.51 16.51 -8.09
CA SER A 84 8.43 16.86 -6.99
C SER A 84 8.29 15.98 -5.74
N PHE A 85 7.26 15.12 -5.65
CA PHE A 85 6.96 14.34 -4.44
C PHE A 85 7.61 12.95 -4.40
N SER A 86 8.33 12.54 -5.44
CA SER A 86 9.00 11.23 -5.49
C SER A 86 9.96 11.00 -4.32
N SER A 87 10.64 12.05 -3.86
CA SER A 87 11.53 11.99 -2.69
C SER A 87 10.77 11.82 -1.38
N VAL A 88 9.66 12.53 -1.18
CA VAL A 88 8.82 12.43 0.03
C VAL A 88 8.21 11.04 0.15
N HIS A 89 7.66 10.49 -0.93
CA HIS A 89 7.15 9.12 -0.97
C HIS A 89 8.23 8.09 -0.64
N TYR A 90 9.42 8.25 -1.21
CA TYR A 90 10.56 7.37 -0.96
C TYR A 90 10.99 7.41 0.52
N LEU A 91 11.17 8.60 1.08
CA LEU A 91 11.57 8.78 2.48
C LEU A 91 10.53 8.22 3.46
N ASN A 92 9.23 8.45 3.18
CA ASN A 92 8.15 7.86 3.97
C ASN A 92 8.19 6.33 3.94
N MET A 93 8.39 5.74 2.75
CA MET A 93 8.51 4.29 2.60
C MET A 93 9.74 3.73 3.33
N GLU A 94 10.85 4.45 3.33
CA GLU A 94 12.06 4.07 4.07
C GLU A 94 11.81 4.08 5.59
N GLN A 95 11.12 5.09 6.12
CA GLN A 95 10.77 5.14 7.54
C GLN A 95 9.74 4.08 7.93
N LEU A 96 8.74 3.81 7.09
CA LEU A 96 7.80 2.70 7.27
C LEU A 96 8.55 1.37 7.45
N LYS A 97 9.47 1.09 6.52
CA LYS A 97 10.32 -0.10 6.53
C LYS A 97 11.15 -0.21 7.82
N LYS A 98 11.78 0.89 8.26
CA LYS A 98 12.55 0.95 9.52
C LYS A 98 11.65 0.71 10.74
N CYS A 99 10.48 1.33 10.75
CA CYS A 99 9.51 1.19 11.84
C CYS A 99 9.00 -0.25 11.97
N LEU A 100 8.69 -0.92 10.84
CA LEU A 100 8.33 -2.34 10.82
C LEU A 100 9.45 -3.25 11.36
N ILE A 101 10.72 -3.02 10.96
CA ILE A 101 11.85 -3.80 11.48
C ILE A 101 11.94 -3.68 13.01
N SER A 102 11.86 -2.47 13.54
CA SER A 102 11.86 -2.23 14.98
C SER A 102 10.66 -2.89 15.68
N LEU A 103 9.47 -2.80 15.09
CA LEU A 103 8.27 -3.45 15.62
C LEU A 103 8.42 -4.97 15.70
N TYR A 104 8.99 -5.61 14.68
CA TYR A 104 9.25 -7.06 14.70
C TYR A 104 10.27 -7.46 15.77
N ALA A 105 11.29 -6.63 16.00
CA ALA A 105 12.23 -6.84 17.10
C ALA A 105 11.52 -6.76 18.46
N LEU A 106 10.69 -5.72 18.66
CA LEU A 106 9.91 -5.55 19.89
C LEU A 106 8.95 -6.72 20.14
N TYR A 107 8.21 -7.19 19.13
CA TYR A 107 7.35 -8.36 19.28
C TYR A 107 8.15 -9.61 19.67
N LYS A 108 9.36 -9.78 19.15
CA LYS A 108 10.21 -10.92 19.47
C LYS A 108 10.79 -10.83 20.89
N GLU A 109 11.23 -9.64 21.29
CA GLU A 109 11.90 -9.41 22.58
C GLU A 109 10.93 -9.37 23.75
N ASN A 110 9.74 -8.80 23.57
CA ASN A 110 8.71 -8.70 24.62
C ASN A 110 7.88 -9.99 24.77
N ARG A 111 8.17 -11.02 23.97
CA ARG A 111 7.42 -12.28 23.97
C ARG A 111 7.83 -13.18 25.14
N ASN A 112 6.92 -13.35 26.09
CA ASN A 112 7.14 -14.18 27.28
C ASN A 112 6.71 -15.66 27.13
N SER A 113 5.96 -16.04 26.08
CA SER A 113 5.51 -17.41 25.81
C SER A 113 5.20 -17.62 24.33
N ASN A 114 4.82 -18.84 23.89
CA ASN A 114 4.40 -19.17 22.50
C ASN A 114 3.12 -18.43 22.01
N SER A 115 2.76 -17.31 22.64
CA SER A 115 1.67 -16.43 22.21
C SER A 115 2.15 -15.41 21.17
N ILE A 116 1.21 -14.94 20.36
CA ILE A 116 1.41 -13.86 19.38
C ILE A 116 0.54 -12.68 19.78
N TYR A 117 0.98 -11.47 19.46
CA TYR A 117 0.14 -10.29 19.67
C TYR A 117 -1.03 -10.31 18.69
N LYS A 118 -2.16 -9.72 19.10
CA LYS A 118 -3.38 -9.69 18.30
C LYS A 118 -3.16 -9.11 16.90
N ASN A 119 -2.40 -8.02 16.81
CA ASN A 119 -2.19 -7.28 15.57
C ASN A 119 -0.94 -7.74 14.79
N GLU A 120 -0.06 -8.50 15.44
CA GLU A 120 1.23 -8.93 14.86
C GLU A 120 1.08 -9.58 13.47
N PRO A 121 0.08 -10.46 13.21
CA PRO A 121 -0.07 -11.03 11.88
C PRO A 121 -0.38 -10.01 10.78
N GLU A 122 -1.15 -8.95 11.11
CA GLU A 122 -1.45 -7.87 10.17
C GLU A 122 -0.17 -7.10 9.81
N PHE A 123 0.63 -6.71 10.80
CA PHE A 123 1.89 -6.00 10.58
C PHE A 123 2.90 -6.84 9.78
N TYR A 124 3.04 -8.13 10.09
CA TYR A 124 3.87 -9.03 9.29
C TYR A 124 3.37 -9.17 7.84
N SER A 125 2.06 -9.12 7.62
CA SER A 125 1.49 -9.19 6.27
C SER A 125 1.93 -8.00 5.40
N PHE A 126 2.12 -6.82 5.99
CA PHE A 126 2.58 -5.62 5.29
C PHE A 126 3.95 -5.81 4.66
N HIS A 127 4.87 -6.50 5.35
CA HIS A 127 6.17 -6.82 4.77
C HIS A 127 6.03 -7.62 3.46
N VAL A 128 5.13 -8.60 3.40
CA VAL A 128 4.89 -9.39 2.18
C VAL A 128 4.29 -8.53 1.07
N LEU A 129 3.31 -7.67 1.40
CA LEU A 129 2.65 -6.79 0.43
C LEU A 129 3.59 -5.72 -0.13
N LEU A 130 4.51 -5.22 0.68
CA LEU A 130 5.57 -4.30 0.25
C LEU A 130 6.56 -4.93 -0.75
N HIS A 131 6.48 -6.25 -1.01
CA HIS A 131 7.27 -6.95 -2.05
C HIS A 131 6.49 -7.22 -3.34
N LEU A 132 5.31 -6.62 -3.53
CA LEU A 132 4.56 -6.75 -4.79
C LEU A 132 5.34 -6.16 -5.97
N GLY A 133 5.81 -4.91 -5.88
CA GLY A 133 6.48 -4.21 -6.98
C GLY A 133 7.93 -4.62 -7.24
N SER A 134 8.35 -4.59 -8.51
CA SER A 134 9.71 -4.90 -8.96
C SER A 134 10.76 -3.86 -8.59
N ASN A 135 10.35 -2.61 -8.34
CA ASN A 135 11.26 -1.50 -7.99
C ASN A 135 11.54 -1.39 -6.49
N ASN A 136 10.93 -2.24 -5.66
CA ASN A 136 11.15 -2.17 -4.24
C ASN A 136 12.48 -2.82 -3.89
N GLN A 137 13.45 -1.99 -3.49
CA GLN A 137 14.67 -2.47 -2.87
C GLN A 137 14.30 -3.45 -1.74
N PRO A 138 14.88 -4.66 -1.76
CA PRO A 138 14.59 -5.68 -0.76
C PRO A 138 14.83 -5.10 0.64
N LEU A 139 13.98 -5.46 1.58
CA LEU A 139 14.15 -5.06 2.98
C LEU A 139 15.27 -5.90 3.62
N GLY A 140 16.51 -5.68 3.17
CA GLY A 140 17.67 -6.47 3.54
C GLY A 140 17.67 -7.84 2.86
N GLU A 141 17.21 -8.87 3.57
CA GLU A 141 17.28 -10.25 3.10
C GLU A 141 16.20 -10.62 2.09
N SER A 142 16.38 -11.74 1.39
CA SER A 142 15.35 -12.28 0.49
C SER A 142 14.06 -12.58 1.28
N LEU A 143 12.90 -12.24 0.71
CA LEU A 143 11.59 -12.56 1.28
C LEU A 143 11.44 -14.06 1.62
N SER A 144 12.06 -14.95 0.85
CA SER A 144 12.03 -16.40 1.12
C SER A 144 12.74 -16.76 2.42
N LEU A 145 13.89 -16.12 2.71
CA LEU A 145 14.65 -16.33 3.94
C LEU A 145 13.91 -15.75 5.14
N TRP A 146 13.37 -14.54 4.98
CA TRP A 146 12.57 -13.88 6.01
C TRP A 146 11.35 -14.73 6.39
N LEU A 147 10.57 -15.22 5.41
CA LEU A 147 9.42 -16.10 5.63
C LEU A 147 9.78 -17.38 6.39
N GLY A 148 11.00 -17.92 6.21
CA GLY A 148 11.49 -19.08 6.94
C GLY A 148 11.68 -18.85 8.44
N ARG A 149 11.76 -17.59 8.88
CA ARG A 149 11.92 -17.19 10.30
C ARG A 149 10.62 -16.73 10.94
N VAL A 150 9.56 -16.51 10.17
CA VAL A 150 8.27 -16.05 10.68
C VAL A 150 7.61 -17.19 11.49
N PRO A 151 7.13 -16.92 12.72
CA PRO A 151 6.38 -17.89 13.52
C PRO A 151 5.24 -18.58 12.76
N SER A 152 5.07 -19.87 12.97
CA SER A 152 4.06 -20.68 12.25
C SER A 152 2.61 -20.22 12.52
N LEU A 153 2.35 -19.69 13.72
CA LEU A 153 1.06 -19.09 14.08
C LEU A 153 0.73 -17.88 13.20
N ILE A 154 1.71 -17.01 12.96
CA ILE A 154 1.58 -15.85 12.06
C ILE A 154 1.41 -16.32 10.62
N LEU A 155 2.18 -17.32 10.17
CA LEU A 155 2.08 -17.86 8.81
C LEU A 155 0.71 -18.45 8.47
N LYS A 156 -0.02 -18.94 9.47
CA LYS A 156 -1.36 -19.53 9.35
C LYS A 156 -2.49 -18.53 9.57
N SER A 157 -2.19 -17.30 9.98
CA SER A 157 -3.19 -16.24 10.15
C SER A 157 -3.88 -15.89 8.83
N LYS A 158 -5.08 -15.31 8.92
CA LYS A 158 -5.83 -14.88 7.74
C LYS A 158 -5.10 -13.77 6.98
N GLU A 159 -4.47 -12.84 7.71
CA GLU A 159 -3.75 -11.67 7.19
C GLU A 159 -2.55 -12.11 6.37
N MET A 160 -1.75 -13.05 6.89
CA MET A 160 -0.58 -13.57 6.19
C MET A 160 -0.96 -14.48 5.02
N CYS A 161 -2.01 -15.31 5.16
CA CYS A 161 -2.52 -16.12 4.07
C CYS A 161 -3.01 -15.25 2.90
N PHE A 162 -3.72 -14.16 3.21
CA PHE A 162 -4.15 -13.15 2.25
C PHE A 162 -2.94 -12.57 1.51
N ALA A 163 -1.95 -12.02 2.24
CA ALA A 163 -0.80 -11.35 1.62
C ALA A 163 0.03 -12.29 0.73
N ARG A 164 0.28 -13.53 1.19
CA ARG A 164 1.02 -14.54 0.40
C ARG A 164 0.26 -14.97 -0.85
N ARG A 165 -1.07 -15.14 -0.75
CA ARG A 165 -1.90 -15.46 -1.91
C ARG A 165 -1.89 -14.30 -2.91
N LEU A 166 -2.01 -13.07 -2.43
CA LEU A 166 -2.03 -11.89 -3.28
C LEU A 166 -0.68 -11.71 -4.01
N LEU A 167 0.44 -11.89 -3.31
CA LEU A 167 1.77 -11.89 -3.91
C LEU A 167 1.91 -12.94 -5.02
N ARG A 168 1.37 -14.14 -4.80
CA ARG A 168 1.36 -15.18 -5.84
C ARG A 168 0.50 -14.78 -7.05
N LEU A 169 -0.70 -14.23 -6.81
CA LEU A 169 -1.59 -13.79 -7.88
C LEU A 169 -0.95 -12.68 -8.73
N PHE A 170 -0.29 -11.73 -8.07
CA PHE A 170 0.45 -10.65 -8.71
C PHE A 170 1.57 -11.20 -9.62
N ARG A 171 2.44 -12.07 -9.08
CA ARG A 171 3.55 -12.67 -9.83
C ARG A 171 3.09 -13.56 -11.00
N MET A 172 1.92 -14.19 -10.87
CA MET A 172 1.32 -14.99 -11.95
C MET A 172 0.61 -14.14 -13.00
N GLY A 173 0.49 -12.83 -12.80
CA GLY A 173 -0.29 -11.94 -13.68
C GLY A 173 -1.80 -12.23 -13.65
N ASN A 174 -2.32 -12.85 -12.59
CA ASN A 174 -3.75 -13.16 -12.48
C ASN A 174 -4.54 -11.95 -11.96
N TYR A 175 -4.69 -10.95 -12.83
CA TYR A 175 -5.30 -9.66 -12.54
C TYR A 175 -6.73 -9.78 -12.00
N LYS A 176 -7.56 -10.66 -12.59
CA LYS A 176 -8.96 -10.83 -12.17
C LYS A 176 -9.05 -11.29 -10.72
N ARG A 177 -8.32 -12.35 -10.35
CA ARG A 177 -8.34 -12.84 -8.96
C ARG A 177 -7.65 -11.87 -8.02
N PHE A 178 -6.58 -11.19 -8.45
CA PHE A 178 -5.92 -10.18 -7.63
C PHE A 178 -6.88 -9.06 -7.21
N LEU A 179 -7.60 -8.48 -8.18
CA LEU A 179 -8.56 -7.40 -7.92
C LEU A 179 -9.73 -7.88 -7.05
N CYS A 180 -10.35 -9.02 -7.39
CA CYS A 180 -11.45 -9.56 -6.60
C CYS A 180 -11.03 -9.88 -5.16
N THR A 181 -9.91 -10.58 -4.97
CA THR A 181 -9.41 -10.92 -3.63
C THR A 181 -9.07 -9.69 -2.81
N THR A 182 -8.50 -8.65 -3.43
CA THR A 182 -8.23 -7.37 -2.76
C THR A 182 -9.54 -6.73 -2.29
N ALA A 183 -10.55 -6.62 -3.17
CA ALA A 183 -11.83 -6.01 -2.84
C ALA A 183 -12.61 -6.75 -1.73
N THR A 184 -12.48 -8.08 -1.64
CA THR A 184 -13.27 -8.89 -0.71
C THR A 184 -12.62 -9.13 0.64
N GLU A 185 -11.28 -9.16 0.71
CA GLU A 185 -10.56 -9.67 1.88
C GLU A 185 -9.53 -8.70 2.47
N ALA A 186 -9.16 -7.61 1.79
CA ALA A 186 -8.16 -6.69 2.31
C ALA A 186 -8.67 -5.93 3.54
N SER A 187 -7.84 -5.81 4.58
CA SER A 187 -8.04 -4.76 5.58
C SER A 187 -7.75 -3.39 4.99
N TYR A 188 -8.23 -2.32 5.62
CA TYR A 188 -8.01 -0.95 5.12
C TYR A 188 -6.51 -0.62 4.98
N LEU A 189 -5.66 -1.02 5.94
CA LEU A 189 -4.21 -0.80 5.86
C LEU A 189 -3.55 -1.65 4.77
N GLN A 190 -3.96 -2.91 4.63
CA GLN A 190 -3.47 -3.76 3.55
C GLN A 190 -3.83 -3.16 2.19
N TYR A 191 -5.06 -2.65 2.05
CA TYR A 191 -5.52 -1.97 0.84
C TYR A 191 -4.65 -0.76 0.51
N TYR A 192 -4.38 0.13 1.47
CA TYR A 192 -3.52 1.30 1.24
C TYR A 192 -2.09 0.94 0.80
N ILE A 193 -1.55 -0.21 1.24
CA ILE A 193 -0.26 -0.71 0.73
C ILE A 193 -0.38 -1.25 -0.70
N ILE A 194 -1.51 -1.88 -1.03
CA ILE A 194 -1.75 -2.55 -2.32
C ILE A 194 -2.13 -1.56 -3.42
N GLU A 195 -2.82 -0.48 -3.07
CA GLU A 195 -3.42 0.48 -4.00
C GLU A 195 -2.48 0.95 -5.12
N PRO A 196 -1.20 1.31 -4.87
CA PRO A 196 -0.29 1.73 -5.93
C PRO A 196 -0.09 0.68 -7.04
N TYR A 197 -0.24 -0.60 -6.73
CA TYR A 197 -0.08 -1.71 -7.67
C TYR A 197 -1.37 -2.06 -8.42
N ILE A 198 -2.53 -1.54 -8.00
CA ILE A 198 -3.82 -1.86 -8.63
C ILE A 198 -3.83 -1.39 -10.08
N ASN A 199 -3.33 -0.18 -10.34
CA ASN A 199 -3.28 0.36 -11.70
C ASN A 199 -2.26 -0.38 -12.57
N GLU A 200 -1.15 -0.87 -12.00
CA GLU A 200 -0.21 -1.75 -12.71
C GLU A 200 -0.90 -3.06 -13.14
N VAL A 201 -1.66 -3.67 -12.24
CA VAL A 201 -2.44 -4.89 -12.53
C VAL A 201 -3.53 -4.64 -13.56
N ARG A 202 -4.20 -3.48 -13.52
CA ARG A 202 -5.19 -3.07 -14.53
C ARG A 202 -4.55 -2.83 -15.90
N ALA A 203 -3.36 -2.21 -15.95
CA ALA A 203 -2.62 -2.01 -17.19
C ALA A 203 -2.18 -3.36 -17.80
N LEU A 204 -1.72 -4.30 -16.97
CA LEU A 204 -1.43 -5.67 -17.41
C LEU A 204 -2.68 -6.34 -18.01
N ALA A 205 -3.83 -6.23 -17.36
CA ALA A 205 -5.09 -6.77 -17.87
C ALA A 205 -5.47 -6.16 -19.24
N LEU A 206 -5.36 -4.84 -19.39
CA LEU A 206 -5.60 -4.15 -20.66
C LEU A 206 -4.64 -4.62 -21.75
N SER A 207 -3.36 -4.77 -21.44
CA SER A 207 -2.38 -5.30 -22.39
C SER A 207 -2.80 -6.67 -22.91
N CYS A 208 -3.20 -7.59 -22.01
CA CYS A 208 -3.65 -8.92 -22.39
C CYS A 208 -4.89 -8.85 -23.29
N VAL A 209 -5.90 -8.04 -22.94
CA VAL A 209 -7.12 -7.89 -23.75
C VAL A 209 -6.81 -7.30 -25.13
N ASN A 210 -5.94 -6.30 -25.20
CA ASN A 210 -5.53 -5.68 -26.45
C ASN A 210 -4.85 -6.69 -27.40
N TYR A 211 -3.96 -7.55 -26.87
CA TYR A 211 -3.26 -8.55 -27.68
C TYR A 211 -4.10 -9.79 -28.02
N CYS A 212 -5.02 -10.21 -27.16
CA CYS A 212 -5.81 -11.43 -27.34
C CYS A 212 -6.98 -11.30 -28.33
N GLY A 213 -7.22 -10.11 -28.91
CA GLY A 213 -8.32 -9.88 -29.86
C GLY A 213 -8.23 -10.76 -31.11
N TYR A 214 -9.23 -11.60 -31.36
CA TYR A 214 -9.36 -12.34 -32.62
C TYR A 214 -9.97 -11.44 -33.70
N LYS A 215 -9.40 -11.44 -34.92
CA LYS A 215 -9.91 -10.70 -36.09
C LYS A 215 -10.25 -9.21 -35.87
N LEU A 216 -9.55 -8.53 -34.97
CA LEU A 216 -9.80 -7.10 -34.64
C LEU A 216 -11.21 -6.83 -34.09
N HIS A 217 -11.88 -7.85 -33.54
CA HIS A 217 -13.18 -7.62 -32.93
C HIS A 217 -13.05 -6.63 -31.76
N PRO A 218 -13.91 -5.60 -31.71
CA PRO A 218 -13.90 -4.61 -30.65
C PRO A 218 -14.35 -5.25 -29.33
N TYR A 219 -13.71 -4.89 -28.22
CA TYR A 219 -14.02 -5.43 -26.90
C TYR A 219 -14.94 -4.47 -26.12
N PRO A 220 -16.11 -4.90 -25.62
CA PRO A 220 -17.04 -4.00 -24.93
C PRO A 220 -16.46 -3.37 -23.66
N ILE A 221 -16.57 -2.04 -23.51
CA ILE A 221 -16.11 -1.33 -22.31
C ILE A 221 -16.87 -1.79 -21.05
N ALA A 222 -18.16 -2.10 -21.16
CA ALA A 222 -18.95 -2.65 -20.07
C ALA A 222 -18.39 -3.97 -19.51
N HIS A 223 -17.78 -4.81 -20.37
CA HIS A 223 -17.11 -6.04 -19.92
C HIS A 223 -15.75 -5.73 -19.27
N LEU A 224 -15.00 -4.75 -19.80
CA LEU A 224 -13.75 -4.28 -19.18
C LEU A 224 -14.00 -3.65 -17.81
N SER A 225 -15.05 -2.86 -17.65
CA SER A 225 -15.45 -2.29 -16.35
C SER A 225 -15.63 -3.36 -15.28
N LYS A 226 -16.35 -4.45 -15.61
CA LYS A 226 -16.50 -5.59 -14.69
C LYS A 226 -15.19 -6.32 -14.44
N LEU A 227 -14.33 -6.45 -15.44
CA LEU A 227 -13.04 -7.16 -15.34
C LEU A 227 -12.03 -6.39 -14.48
N LEU A 228 -11.95 -5.07 -14.67
CA LEU A 228 -11.01 -4.16 -14.00
C LEU A 228 -11.54 -3.61 -12.68
N MET A 229 -12.81 -3.88 -12.36
CA MET A 229 -13.51 -3.38 -11.18
C MET A 229 -13.41 -1.85 -11.09
N MET A 230 -13.81 -1.18 -12.17
CA MET A 230 -13.79 0.28 -12.37
C MET A 230 -15.09 0.75 -13.01
N LYS A 231 -15.46 2.02 -12.83
CA LYS A 231 -16.60 2.62 -13.54
C LYS A 231 -16.28 2.73 -15.03
N GLU A 232 -17.29 2.64 -15.89
CA GLU A 232 -17.08 2.66 -17.35
C GLU A 232 -16.36 3.92 -17.85
N LEU A 233 -16.70 5.09 -17.30
CA LEU A 233 -16.03 6.37 -17.62
C LEU A 233 -14.54 6.36 -17.23
N ASP A 234 -14.20 5.72 -16.11
CA ASP A 234 -12.82 5.59 -15.64
C ASP A 234 -12.03 4.63 -16.51
N VAL A 235 -12.67 3.56 -17.01
CA VAL A 235 -12.04 2.61 -17.94
C VAL A 235 -11.65 3.29 -19.24
N GLU A 236 -12.51 4.13 -19.81
CA GLU A 236 -12.19 4.90 -21.03
C GLU A 236 -10.99 5.81 -20.80
N SER A 237 -11.01 6.57 -19.71
CA SER A 237 -9.91 7.45 -19.33
C SER A 237 -8.60 6.68 -19.14
N PHE A 238 -8.67 5.51 -18.49
CA PHE A 238 -7.53 4.62 -18.27
C PHE A 238 -7.00 4.00 -19.57
N CYS A 239 -7.87 3.58 -20.49
CA CYS A 239 -7.49 3.12 -21.82
C CYS A 239 -6.72 4.21 -22.58
N ASN A 240 -7.27 5.42 -22.64
CA ASN A 240 -6.67 6.54 -23.36
C ASN A 240 -5.27 6.87 -22.81
N ALA A 241 -5.11 6.88 -21.49
CA ALA A 241 -3.81 7.15 -20.88
C ALA A 241 -2.84 5.95 -20.88
N CYS A 242 -3.29 4.76 -21.30
CA CYS A 242 -2.42 3.66 -21.74
C CYS A 242 -2.11 3.71 -23.25
N GLY A 243 -2.51 4.76 -23.96
CA GLY A 243 -2.31 4.93 -25.40
C GLY A 243 -3.28 4.11 -26.27
N LEU A 244 -4.41 3.67 -25.71
CA LEU A 244 -5.42 2.87 -26.40
C LEU A 244 -6.64 3.72 -26.78
N GLU A 245 -7.06 3.63 -28.03
CA GLU A 245 -8.25 4.28 -28.57
C GLU A 245 -9.52 3.48 -28.27
N THR A 246 -10.59 4.20 -27.93
CA THR A 246 -11.93 3.65 -27.74
C THR A 246 -12.86 4.17 -28.86
N SER A 247 -13.81 3.34 -29.28
CA SER A 247 -14.80 3.68 -30.30
C SER A 247 -16.22 3.56 -29.77
N THR A 248 -17.15 4.30 -30.35
CA THR A 248 -18.57 4.28 -29.99
C THR A 248 -19.40 3.91 -31.21
N ASP A 249 -20.36 2.99 -31.07
CA ASP A 249 -21.28 2.65 -32.15
C ASP A 249 -22.44 3.65 -32.28
N GLU A 250 -23.25 3.53 -33.34
CA GLU A 250 -24.44 4.36 -33.59
C GLU A 250 -25.49 4.27 -32.48
N ARG A 251 -25.43 3.25 -31.63
CA ARG A 251 -26.34 3.01 -30.50
C ARG A 251 -25.78 3.54 -29.17
N GLY A 252 -24.59 4.14 -29.18
CA GLY A 252 -23.91 4.67 -28.00
C GLY A 252 -23.13 3.63 -27.18
N ASN A 253 -23.01 2.39 -27.63
CA ASN A 253 -22.17 1.39 -26.96
C ASN A 253 -20.70 1.68 -27.22
N LYS A 254 -19.89 1.56 -26.16
CA LYS A 254 -18.47 1.87 -26.21
C LYS A 254 -17.61 0.61 -26.25
N PHE A 255 -16.55 0.66 -27.04
CA PHE A 255 -15.66 -0.46 -27.25
C PHE A 255 -14.19 -0.05 -27.25
N LEU A 256 -13.33 -0.98 -26.87
CA LEU A 256 -11.89 -0.91 -27.07
C LEU A 256 -11.55 -1.55 -28.42
N SER A 257 -10.86 -0.81 -29.29
CA SER A 257 -10.26 -1.38 -30.50
C SER A 257 -9.12 -2.33 -30.12
N THR A 258 -9.03 -3.52 -30.69
CA THR A 258 -8.00 -4.51 -30.32
C THR A 258 -6.79 -4.48 -31.25
N LYS A 259 -5.65 -5.01 -30.80
CA LYS A 259 -4.34 -5.05 -31.49
C LYS A 259 -3.71 -3.69 -31.79
N GLN A 260 -3.92 -2.72 -30.92
CA GLN A 260 -3.26 -1.42 -31.04
C GLN A 260 -1.79 -1.52 -30.63
N THR A 261 -0.89 -0.95 -31.43
CA THR A 261 0.57 -0.97 -31.20
C THR A 261 1.05 0.10 -30.24
N ASN A 262 0.22 1.10 -29.95
CA ASN A 262 0.56 2.28 -29.17
C ASN A 262 0.49 2.06 -27.65
N PHE A 263 0.16 0.82 -27.22
CA PHE A 263 0.07 0.50 -25.80
C PHE A 263 1.36 0.84 -25.06
N HIS A 264 1.23 1.59 -23.98
CA HIS A 264 2.29 1.80 -23.02
C HIS A 264 1.75 1.71 -21.60
N TYR A 265 2.60 1.28 -20.68
CA TYR A 265 2.28 1.48 -19.27
C TYR A 265 2.17 2.97 -18.99
N PRO A 266 1.21 3.37 -18.15
CA PRO A 266 1.03 4.77 -17.83
C PRO A 266 2.28 5.33 -17.14
N LYS A 267 2.78 6.48 -17.63
CA LYS A 267 4.04 7.10 -17.17
C LYS A 267 3.88 8.06 -15.99
N GLU A 268 2.65 8.45 -15.66
CA GLU A 268 2.33 9.48 -14.65
C GLU A 268 1.60 8.90 -13.44
N VAL A 269 1.64 9.64 -12.32
CA VAL A 269 0.81 9.41 -11.14
C VAL A 269 -0.64 9.52 -11.58
N PHE A 270 -1.27 8.37 -11.79
CA PHE A 270 -2.67 8.31 -12.20
C PHE A 270 -3.57 8.81 -11.07
N PRO A 271 -4.73 9.41 -11.38
CA PRO A 271 -5.78 9.50 -10.38
C PRO A 271 -6.04 8.09 -9.82
N SER A 272 -6.07 7.97 -8.49
CA SER A 272 -6.45 6.72 -7.86
C SER A 272 -7.90 6.44 -8.21
N TYR A 273 -8.13 5.45 -9.08
CA TYR A 273 -9.47 4.96 -9.32
C TYR A 273 -9.84 4.01 -8.20
N CYS A 274 -10.78 4.45 -7.37
CA CYS A 274 -11.31 3.65 -6.28
C CYS A 274 -11.71 2.27 -6.79
N LEU A 275 -11.27 1.23 -6.08
CA LEU A 275 -11.64 -0.14 -6.41
C LEU A 275 -13.11 -0.34 -6.03
N LEU A 276 -13.95 -0.71 -7.00
CA LEU A 276 -15.37 -0.95 -6.72
C LEU A 276 -15.52 -1.98 -5.58
N GLY A 277 -16.29 -1.62 -4.55
CA GLY A 277 -16.48 -2.40 -3.33
C GLY A 277 -15.67 -1.93 -2.11
N LEU A 278 -14.68 -1.04 -2.31
CA LEU A 278 -13.88 -0.43 -1.24
C LEU A 278 -14.09 1.09 -1.16
N GLU A 279 -15.24 1.57 -1.61
CA GLU A 279 -15.60 3.01 -1.64
C GLU A 279 -15.73 3.64 -0.25
N HIS A 280 -15.69 2.83 0.81
CA HIS A 280 -15.78 3.22 2.22
C HIS A 280 -14.42 3.33 2.91
N PHE A 281 -13.33 2.99 2.22
CA PHE A 281 -11.95 3.16 2.69
C PHE A 281 -11.33 4.45 2.17
#